data_AF-A0A438GHR1-F1
#
_entry.id   AF-A0A438GHR1-F1
#
_cell.length_a   1.000
_cell.length_b   1.000
_cell.length_c   1.000
_cell.angle_alpha   90.00
_cell.angle_beta   90.00
_cell.angle_gamma   90.00
#
_symmetry.space_group_name_H-M   'P 1'
#
loop_
_entity.id
_entity.type
_entity.pdbx_description
1 polymer ?
#
loop_
_entity_poly.entity_id
_entity_poly.type
_entity_poly.pdbx_seq_one_letter_code
_entity_poly.pdbx_strand_id
1 'polypeptide(L)'
;MHEEMKSLHKNNTYELMELPKGKKALKNKWVLKRKPEPNISQPSMNLEIEQLDVKTAFLHVCRLKKSLYGLKQALRQWYKKLDSFMVEHGYDRTASDHCVFVKKFSDGEVIIFLLYVDDMLIIGRDIGKIDKLKKELSKSFEMKDLGPAIQILGIKISRDGTNGKLWLS
;
A
#
# COMPACT_ATOMS: atom_id res chain seq x y z
N MET A 1 2.94 0.12 15.52
CA MET A 1 3.16 1.51 15.98
C MET A 1 4.64 1.91 16.08
N HIS A 2 5.50 1.26 16.89
CA HIS A 2 6.93 1.67 16.97
C HIS A 2 7.67 1.55 15.63
N GLU A 3 7.53 0.42 14.92
CA GLU A 3 8.13 0.23 13.60
C GLU A 3 7.56 1.20 12.54
N GLU A 4 6.25 1.47 12.59
CA GLU A 4 5.62 2.45 11.70
C GLU A 4 6.18 3.86 11.94
N MET A 5 6.34 4.30 13.20
CA MET A 5 6.92 5.61 13.50
C MET A 5 8.38 5.72 13.05
N LYS A 6 9.17 4.67 13.24
CA LYS A 6 10.54 4.62 12.70
C LYS A 6 10.56 4.76 11.17
N SER A 7 9.65 4.08 10.46
CA SER A 7 9.52 4.22 9.01
C SER A 7 9.18 5.65 8.59
N LEU A 8 8.28 6.33 9.30
CA LEU A 8 7.93 7.73 9.03
C LEU A 8 9.12 8.69 9.22
N HIS A 9 9.93 8.49 10.26
CA HIS A 9 11.15 9.28 10.48
C HIS A 9 12.21 8.99 9.43
N LYS A 10 12.49 7.70 9.15
CA LYS A 10 13.44 7.27 8.12
C LYS A 10 13.09 7.86 6.75
N ASN A 11 11.80 7.94 6.43
CA ASN A 11 11.31 8.45 5.16
C ASN A 11 11.12 9.98 5.15
N ASN A 12 11.44 10.70 6.22
CA ASN A 12 11.22 12.14 6.38
C ASN A 12 9.79 12.56 5.98
N THR A 13 8.80 11.77 6.42
CA THR A 13 7.41 11.86 5.94
C THR A 13 6.70 13.12 6.43
N TYR A 14 7.12 13.67 7.57
CA TYR A 14 6.52 14.86 8.15
C TYR A 14 7.57 15.69 8.92
N GLU A 15 7.21 16.94 9.20
CA GLU A 15 7.93 17.78 10.16
C GLU A 15 6.93 18.42 11.12
N LEU A 16 7.40 18.75 12.33
CA LEU A 16 6.62 19.49 13.30
C LEU A 16 6.79 21.00 13.05
N MET A 17 5.68 21.72 12.99
CA MET A 17 5.68 23.17 12.82
C MET A 17 4.48 23.80 13.52
N GLU A 18 4.53 25.10 13.80
CA GLU A 18 3.33 25.82 14.23
C GLU A 18 2.28 25.88 13.12
N LEU A 19 0.99 25.92 13.50
CA LEU A 19 -0.09 26.00 12.52
C LEU A 19 0.01 27.31 11.71
N PRO A 20 0.19 27.24 10.37
CA PRO A 20 0.28 28.45 9.56
C PRO A 20 -1.00 29.28 9.62
N LYS A 21 -0.86 30.62 9.69
CA LYS A 21 -1.99 31.55 9.69
C LYS A 21 -2.90 31.30 8.47
N GLY A 22 -4.22 31.20 8.71
CA GLY A 22 -5.22 30.97 7.65
C GLY A 22 -5.34 29.52 7.16
N LYS A 23 -4.62 28.56 7.76
CA LYS A 23 -4.76 27.12 7.46
C LYS A 23 -5.50 26.40 8.59
N LYS A 24 -6.31 25.41 8.23
CA LYS A 24 -7.01 24.53 9.17
C LYS A 24 -6.28 23.20 9.25
N ALA A 25 -5.89 22.79 10.45
CA ALA A 25 -5.33 21.46 10.67
C ALA A 25 -6.38 20.38 10.38
N LEU A 26 -5.99 19.31 9.69
CA LEU A 26 -6.82 18.13 9.54
C LEU A 26 -6.85 17.40 10.89
N LYS A 27 -8.03 17.33 11.50
CA LYS A 27 -8.23 16.51 12.70
C LYS A 27 -8.25 15.04 12.29
N ASN A 28 -7.30 14.25 12.78
CA ASN A 28 -7.35 12.80 12.61
C ASN A 28 -8.07 12.19 13.82
N LYS A 29 -9.30 11.69 13.63
CA LYS A 29 -10.01 10.88 14.62
C LYS A 29 -9.66 9.42 14.36
N TRP A 30 -8.58 8.94 14.98
CA TRP A 30 -8.37 7.51 15.11
C TRP A 30 -9.31 7.00 16.21
N VAL A 31 -10.33 6.23 15.83
CA VAL A 31 -11.17 5.50 16.79
C VAL A 31 -10.48 4.16 17.04
N LEU A 32 -9.80 4.02 18.18
CA LEU A 32 -9.24 2.75 18.61
C LEU A 32 -10.37 1.83 19.06
N LYS A 33 -10.91 1.01 18.15
CA LYS A 33 -11.91 0.00 18.51
C LYS A 33 -11.18 -1.23 19.06
N ARG A 34 -11.20 -1.43 20.38
CA ARG A 34 -10.77 -2.71 20.97
C ARG A 34 -11.64 -3.82 20.39
N LYS A 35 -11.00 -4.82 19.79
CA LYS A 35 -11.67 -6.05 19.36
C LYS A 35 -11.82 -6.91 20.63
N PRO A 36 -13.04 -7.16 21.14
CA PRO A 36 -13.21 -8.01 22.31
C PRO A 36 -12.82 -9.44 21.95
N GLU A 37 -12.06 -10.09 22.83
CA GLU A 37 -11.84 -11.54 22.72
C GLU A 37 -13.13 -12.30 23.08
N PRO A 38 -13.41 -13.45 22.47
CA PRO A 38 -14.73 -14.08 22.59
C PRO A 38 -15.05 -14.72 23.94
N ASN A 39 -14.14 -14.77 24.92
CA ASN A 39 -14.29 -15.63 26.09
C ASN A 39 -13.78 -15.00 27.41
N ILE A 40 -14.34 -13.86 27.80
CA ILE A 40 -14.31 -13.46 29.21
C ILE A 40 -15.72 -13.02 29.60
N SER A 41 -16.33 -13.79 30.50
CA SER A 41 -17.58 -13.44 31.18
C SER A 41 -17.50 -12.00 31.70
N GLN A 42 -18.33 -11.11 31.17
CA GLN A 42 -18.38 -9.70 31.57
C GLN A 42 -18.73 -9.58 33.06
N PRO A 43 -17.90 -8.90 33.89
CA PRO A 43 -18.42 -8.31 35.10
C PRO A 43 -19.19 -7.05 34.71
N SER A 44 -20.48 -6.99 35.04
CA SER A 44 -21.28 -5.77 34.93
C SER A 44 -20.82 -4.77 36.01
N MET A 45 -19.78 -3.99 35.70
CA MET A 45 -19.54 -2.74 36.41
C MET A 45 -20.14 -1.60 35.59
N ASN A 46 -21.15 -0.95 36.16
CA ASN A 46 -21.67 0.32 35.70
C ASN A 46 -20.55 1.36 35.86
N LEU A 47 -19.75 1.54 34.82
CA LEU A 47 -18.74 2.59 34.74
C LEU A 47 -19.33 3.76 33.95
N GLU A 48 -19.39 4.93 34.57
CA GLU A 48 -19.63 6.18 33.87
C GLU A 48 -18.39 6.52 33.02
N ILE A 49 -18.61 6.68 31.71
CA ILE A 49 -17.55 7.01 30.75
C ILE A 49 -17.66 8.51 30.45
N GLU A 50 -16.76 9.31 30.99
CA GLU A 50 -16.61 10.71 30.62
C GLU A 50 -15.58 10.89 29.51
N GLN A 51 -15.93 11.69 28.48
CA GLN A 51 -15.03 12.06 27.39
C GLN A 51 -14.60 13.52 27.56
N LEU A 52 -13.32 13.75 27.82
CA LEU A 52 -12.70 15.08 27.86
C LEU A 52 -12.05 15.40 26.50
N ASP A 53 -12.34 16.57 25.93
CA ASP A 53 -11.73 17.09 24.70
C ASP A 53 -10.68 18.15 25.06
N VAL A 54 -9.39 17.81 24.95
CA VAL A 54 -8.31 18.80 25.09
C VAL A 54 -8.24 19.62 23.81
N LYS A 55 -8.99 20.71 23.76
CA LYS A 55 -9.10 21.57 22.56
C LYS A 55 -7.82 22.35 22.23
N THR A 56 -6.88 22.46 23.18
CA THR A 56 -5.81 23.48 23.10
C THR A 56 -4.47 23.04 23.71
N ALA A 57 -3.97 21.83 23.41
CA ALA A 57 -2.63 21.41 23.88
C ALA A 57 -1.55 21.31 22.79
N PHE A 58 -1.90 21.49 21.52
CA PHE A 58 -0.93 21.29 20.43
C PHE A 58 -0.72 22.59 19.65
N LEU A 59 0.25 23.40 20.10
CA LEU A 59 0.78 24.54 19.33
C LEU A 59 1.43 24.07 18.02
N HIS A 60 1.94 22.84 18.00
CA HIS A 60 2.59 22.23 16.85
C HIS A 60 1.67 21.25 16.13
N VAL A 61 1.71 21.30 14.81
CA VAL A 61 1.04 20.40 13.87
C VAL A 61 2.08 19.68 13.00
N CYS A 62 1.74 18.49 12.52
CA CYS A 62 2.58 17.77 11.56
C CYS A 62 2.30 18.28 10.13
N ARG A 63 3.29 18.91 9.49
CA ARG A 63 3.26 19.16 8.05
C ARG A 63 3.73 17.90 7.32
N LEU A 64 2.81 17.26 6.61
CA LEU A 64 3.13 16.08 5.81
C LEU A 64 3.90 16.50 4.54
N LYS A 65 5.10 15.95 4.38
CA LYS A 65 5.92 16.08 3.16
C LYS A 65 5.59 14.98 2.16
N LYS A 66 5.12 13.83 2.64
CA LYS A 66 4.69 12.68 1.85
C LYS A 66 3.28 12.28 2.24
N SER A 67 2.57 11.62 1.34
CA SER A 67 1.24 11.08 1.63
C SER A 67 1.33 9.94 2.65
N LEU A 68 0.55 10.01 3.71
CA LEU A 68 0.41 8.94 4.70
C LEU A 68 -0.64 7.92 4.30
N TYR A 69 -0.36 6.64 4.54
CA TYR A 69 -1.34 5.58 4.40
C TYR A 69 -2.62 5.90 5.22
N GLY A 70 -3.78 5.54 4.68
CA GLY A 70 -5.10 5.88 5.25
C GLY A 70 -5.64 7.27 4.86
N LEU A 71 -4.83 8.16 4.28
CA LEU A 71 -5.36 9.38 3.67
C LEU A 71 -5.99 9.06 2.31
N LYS A 72 -7.15 9.66 2.01
CA LYS A 72 -7.83 9.54 0.70
C LYS A 72 -6.90 9.88 -0.48
N GLN A 73 -5.95 10.79 -0.28
CA GLN A 73 -5.00 11.24 -1.30
C GLN A 73 -3.84 10.25 -1.52
N ALA A 74 -3.54 9.37 -0.55
CA ALA A 74 -2.34 8.55 -0.58
C ALA A 74 -2.35 7.51 -1.69
N LEU A 75 -3.47 6.83 -1.91
CA LEU A 75 -3.63 5.87 -3.00
C LEU A 75 -3.37 6.50 -4.37
N ARG A 76 -3.84 7.74 -4.58
CA ARG A 76 -3.60 8.46 -5.83
C ARG A 76 -2.13 8.81 -6.03
N GLN A 77 -1.44 9.25 -4.97
CA GLN A 77 -0.02 9.58 -5.06
C GLN A 77 0.84 8.33 -5.26
N TRP A 78 0.48 7.24 -4.59
CA TRP A 78 1.07 5.92 -4.80
C TRP A 78 0.95 5.48 -6.26
N TYR A 79 -0.27 5.46 -6.79
CA TYR A 79 -0.51 5.11 -8.19
C TYR A 79 0.31 5.97 -9.15
N LYS A 80 0.29 7.30 -9.00
CA LYS A 80 1.08 8.21 -9.87
C LYS A 80 2.58 7.93 -9.84
N LYS A 81 3.12 7.62 -8.65
CA LYS A 81 4.54 7.33 -8.51
C LYS A 81 4.91 6.02 -9.18
N LEU A 82 4.10 4.97 -8.99
CA LEU A 82 4.30 3.68 -9.65
C LEU A 82 4.12 3.79 -11.16
N ASP A 83 3.10 4.50 -11.59
CA ASP A 83 2.79 4.76 -12.99
C ASP A 83 3.96 5.42 -13.73
N SER A 84 4.52 6.48 -13.14
CA SER A 84 5.70 7.15 -13.69
C SER A 84 6.90 6.20 -13.78
N PHE A 85 7.11 5.38 -12.75
CA PHE A 85 8.16 4.37 -12.73
C PHE A 85 7.98 3.33 -13.84
N MET A 86 6.76 2.81 -14.04
CA MET A 86 6.49 1.79 -15.05
C MET A 86 6.70 2.35 -16.47
N VAL A 87 6.23 3.56 -16.75
CA VAL A 87 6.42 4.24 -18.03
C VAL A 87 7.91 4.50 -18.31
N GLU A 88 8.67 4.97 -17.30
CA GLU A 88 10.12 5.16 -17.41
C GLU A 88 10.87 3.85 -17.71
N HIS A 89 10.36 2.72 -17.20
CA HIS A 89 10.89 1.40 -17.48
C HIS A 89 10.36 0.80 -18.79
N GLY A 90 9.64 1.58 -19.60
CA GLY A 90 9.14 1.19 -20.93
C GLY A 90 7.96 0.23 -20.89
N TYR A 91 7.10 0.33 -19.89
CA TYR A 91 5.81 -0.36 -19.85
C TYR A 91 4.69 0.59 -20.28
N ASP A 92 3.75 0.08 -21.05
CA ASP A 92 2.56 0.80 -21.47
C ASP A 92 1.34 0.41 -20.64
N ARG A 93 0.53 1.39 -20.24
CA ARG A 93 -0.78 1.11 -19.63
C ARG A 93 -1.74 0.59 -20.69
N THR A 94 -2.60 -0.35 -20.32
CA THR A 94 -3.72 -0.70 -21.20
C THR A 94 -4.80 0.39 -21.19
N ALA A 95 -5.54 0.52 -22.29
CA ALA A 95 -6.65 1.45 -22.41
C ALA A 95 -7.90 0.95 -21.65
N SER A 96 -8.07 -0.36 -21.53
CA SER A 96 -9.20 -0.97 -20.83
C SER A 96 -9.06 -0.87 -19.31
N ASP A 97 -7.84 -0.98 -18.79
CA ASP A 97 -7.54 -0.88 -17.36
C ASP A 97 -6.17 -0.23 -17.14
N HIS A 98 -6.16 0.96 -16.55
CA HIS A 98 -4.96 1.73 -16.25
C HIS A 98 -4.11 1.17 -15.10
N CYS A 99 -4.59 0.12 -14.41
CA CYS A 99 -3.83 -0.65 -13.44
C CYS A 99 -3.07 -1.83 -14.07
N VAL A 100 -3.29 -2.09 -15.36
CA VAL A 100 -2.58 -3.12 -16.13
C VAL A 100 -1.51 -2.46 -16.99
N PHE A 101 -0.27 -2.90 -16.81
CA PHE A 101 0.90 -2.45 -17.54
C PHE A 101 1.44 -3.61 -18.36
N VAL A 102 1.78 -3.36 -19.63
CA VAL A 102 2.26 -4.37 -20.56
C VAL A 102 3.56 -3.89 -21.18
N LYS A 103 4.56 -4.77 -21.24
CA LYS A 103 5.78 -4.55 -22.00
C LYS A 103 6.03 -5.72 -22.93
N LYS A 104 6.16 -5.40 -24.21
CA LYS A 104 6.55 -6.35 -25.26
C LYS A 104 8.05 -6.18 -25.53
N PHE A 105 8.79 -7.27 -25.47
CA PHE A 105 10.23 -7.28 -25.73
C PHE A 105 10.50 -7.64 -27.20
N SER A 106 11.69 -7.29 -27.67
CA SER A 106 12.10 -7.51 -29.07
C SER A 106 12.20 -8.99 -29.46
N ASP A 107 12.39 -9.88 -28.47
CA ASP A 107 12.41 -11.33 -28.62
C ASP A 107 11.00 -11.95 -28.64
N GLY A 108 9.95 -11.14 -28.61
CA GLY A 108 8.55 -11.58 -28.59
C GLY A 108 8.03 -11.94 -27.20
N GLU A 109 8.86 -11.86 -26.14
CA GLU A 109 8.39 -12.05 -24.78
C GLU A 109 7.51 -10.88 -24.31
N VAL A 110 6.61 -11.19 -23.38
CA VAL A 110 5.68 -10.21 -22.82
C VAL A 110 5.69 -10.31 -21.31
N ILE A 111 5.78 -9.16 -20.64
CA ILE A 111 5.47 -9.03 -19.22
C ILE A 111 4.19 -8.22 -19.08
N ILE A 112 3.28 -8.74 -18.26
CA ILE A 112 2.08 -8.06 -17.79
C ILE A 112 2.24 -7.84 -16.30
N PHE A 113 2.09 -6.60 -15.87
CA PHE A 113 2.12 -6.19 -14.48
C PHE A 113 0.75 -5.64 -14.09
N LEU A 114 0.19 -6.12 -12.99
CA LEU A 114 -1.09 -5.69 -12.45
C LEU A 114 -0.89 -5.05 -11.08
N LEU A 115 -1.57 -3.93 -10.85
CA LEU A 115 -1.66 -3.28 -9.56
C LEU A 115 -3.10 -3.30 -9.04
N TYR A 116 -3.32 -3.82 -7.85
CA TYR A 116 -4.55 -3.62 -7.11
C TYR A 116 -4.24 -2.97 -5.76
N VAL A 117 -4.46 -1.67 -5.63
CA VAL A 117 -4.12 -0.91 -4.42
C VAL A 117 -2.63 -1.10 -4.06
N ASP A 118 -2.33 -1.96 -3.09
CA ASP A 118 -1.00 -2.35 -2.62
C ASP A 118 -0.56 -3.75 -3.08
N ASP A 119 -1.48 -4.60 -3.57
CA ASP A 119 -1.18 -5.91 -4.13
C ASP A 119 -0.67 -5.79 -5.57
N MET A 120 0.45 -6.45 -5.85
CA MET A 120 1.07 -6.47 -7.17
C MET A 120 1.10 -7.89 -7.73
N LEU A 121 0.82 -8.03 -9.02
CA LEU A 121 0.95 -9.29 -9.75
C LEU A 121 1.83 -9.11 -10.98
N ILE A 122 2.78 -10.01 -11.17
CA ILE A 122 3.65 -10.03 -12.36
C ILE A 122 3.40 -11.35 -13.10
N ILE A 123 3.14 -11.25 -14.39
CA ILE A 123 2.87 -12.37 -15.29
C ILE A 123 3.84 -12.26 -16.46
N GLY A 124 4.56 -13.35 -16.72
CA GLY A 124 5.49 -13.47 -17.84
C GLY A 124 6.03 -14.90 -17.90
N ARG A 125 6.63 -15.28 -19.03
CA ARG A 125 7.26 -16.60 -19.19
C ARG A 125 8.73 -16.58 -18.79
N ASP A 126 9.42 -15.48 -19.07
CA ASP A 126 10.84 -15.31 -18.77
C ASP A 126 11.05 -14.88 -17.31
N ILE A 127 11.55 -15.81 -16.49
CA ILE A 127 11.86 -15.60 -15.07
C ILE A 127 12.94 -14.55 -14.89
N GLY A 128 13.95 -14.50 -15.78
CA GLY A 128 15.04 -13.52 -15.68
C GLY A 128 14.54 -12.09 -15.86
N LYS A 129 13.60 -11.86 -16.80
CA LYS A 129 12.97 -10.55 -16.98
C LYS A 129 12.05 -10.19 -15.80
N ILE A 130 11.32 -11.16 -15.25
CA ILE A 130 10.50 -10.97 -14.04
C ILE A 130 11.39 -10.56 -12.86
N ASP A 131 12.48 -11.29 -12.62
CA ASP A 131 13.41 -11.01 -11.53
C ASP A 131 14.10 -9.66 -11.70
N LYS A 132 14.40 -9.25 -12.93
CA LYS A 132 14.90 -7.91 -13.22
C LYS A 132 13.88 -6.84 -12.80
N LEU A 133 12.60 -6.99 -13.19
CA LEU A 133 11.55 -6.06 -12.78
C LEU A 133 11.38 -6.01 -11.26
N LYS A 134 11.36 -7.18 -10.58
CA LYS A 134 11.31 -7.27 -9.12
C LYS A 134 12.45 -6.50 -8.47
N LYS A 135 13.68 -6.69 -8.96
CA LYS A 135 14.87 -5.98 -8.45
C LYS A 135 14.76 -4.47 -8.62
N GLU A 136 14.30 -3.98 -9.78
CA GLU A 136 14.12 -2.52 -9.98
C GLU A 136 13.01 -1.94 -9.09
N LEU A 137 11.91 -2.69 -8.90
CA LEU A 137 10.85 -2.31 -7.98
C LEU A 137 11.35 -2.24 -6.53
N SER A 138 12.08 -3.27 -6.06
CA SER A 138 12.62 -3.32 -4.69
C SER A 138 13.66 -2.25 -4.40
N LYS A 139 14.33 -1.70 -5.42
CA LYS A 139 15.22 -0.53 -5.25
C LYS A 139 14.44 0.76 -5.01
N SER A 140 13.28 0.90 -5.66
CA SER A 140 12.49 2.14 -5.65
C SER A 140 11.42 2.15 -4.56
N PHE A 141 10.95 0.97 -4.15
CA PHE A 141 9.82 0.79 -3.25
C PHE A 141 10.16 -0.21 -2.16
N GLU A 142 9.79 0.13 -0.93
CA GLU A 142 9.85 -0.81 0.20
C GLU A 142 8.73 -1.84 0.03
N MET A 143 9.08 -3.04 -0.40
CA MET A 143 8.13 -4.11 -0.69
C MET A 143 8.70 -5.48 -0.33
N LYS A 144 7.81 -6.44 -0.12
CA LYS A 144 8.18 -7.83 0.18
C LYS A 144 7.85 -8.72 -1.02
N ASP A 145 8.84 -9.48 -1.49
CA ASP A 145 8.58 -10.54 -2.45
C ASP A 145 7.93 -11.73 -1.72
N LEU A 146 6.73 -12.11 -2.19
CA LEU A 146 5.97 -13.24 -1.65
C LEU A 146 6.24 -14.54 -2.44
N GLY A 147 7.09 -14.49 -3.46
CA GLY A 147 7.39 -15.63 -4.32
C GLY A 147 6.30 -15.88 -5.35
N PRO A 148 6.11 -17.15 -5.78
CA PRO A 148 5.02 -17.51 -6.69
C PRO A 148 3.65 -17.15 -6.12
N ALA A 149 2.81 -16.51 -6.91
CA ALA A 149 1.47 -16.11 -6.47
C ALA A 149 0.60 -17.35 -6.19
N ILE A 150 0.32 -17.58 -4.91
CA ILE A 150 -0.58 -18.62 -4.39
C ILE A 150 -1.96 -18.07 -4.03
N GLN A 151 -2.06 -16.76 -3.80
CA GLN A 151 -3.29 -16.07 -3.44
C GLN A 151 -3.18 -14.59 -3.83
N ILE A 152 -4.27 -14.01 -4.32
CA ILE A 152 -4.41 -12.57 -4.57
C ILE A 152 -5.86 -12.16 -4.31
N LEU A 153 -6.09 -11.08 -3.54
CA LEU A 153 -7.45 -10.60 -3.21
C LEU A 153 -8.39 -11.64 -2.60
N GLY A 154 -7.83 -12.61 -1.86
CA GLY A 154 -8.60 -13.73 -1.31
C GLY A 154 -8.90 -14.87 -2.30
N ILE A 155 -8.51 -14.74 -3.56
CA ILE A 155 -8.61 -15.77 -4.58
C ILE A 155 -7.35 -16.64 -4.52
N LYS A 156 -7.52 -17.94 -4.31
CA LYS A 156 -6.40 -18.88 -4.32
C LYS A 156 -6.04 -19.23 -5.77
N ILE A 157 -4.76 -19.18 -6.07
CA ILE A 157 -4.20 -19.51 -7.39
C ILE A 157 -3.49 -20.85 -7.27
N SER A 158 -3.92 -21.83 -8.07
CA SER A 158 -3.24 -23.12 -8.22
C SER A 158 -2.77 -23.28 -9.65
N ARG A 159 -1.55 -23.78 -9.84
CA ARG A 159 -0.92 -23.93 -11.16
C ARG A 159 -0.40 -25.34 -11.32
N ASP A 160 -0.70 -25.94 -12.46
CA ASP A 160 -0.13 -27.20 -12.91
C ASP A 160 0.75 -26.91 -14.13
N GLY A 161 2.06 -26.87 -13.88
CA GLY A 161 3.07 -26.56 -14.89
C GLY A 161 3.28 -27.67 -15.91
N THR A 162 2.91 -28.91 -15.62
CA THR A 162 3.04 -30.02 -16.58
C THR A 162 1.89 -30.04 -17.57
N ASN A 163 0.68 -29.69 -17.14
CA ASN A 163 -0.50 -29.64 -18.02
C ASN A 163 -0.88 -28.21 -18.48
N GLY A 164 -0.13 -27.19 -18.07
CA GLY A 164 -0.42 -25.79 -18.42
C GLY A 164 -1.75 -25.27 -17.87
N LYS A 165 -2.24 -25.84 -16.76
CA LYS A 165 -3.54 -25.49 -16.17
C LYS A 165 -3.39 -24.49 -15.03
N LEU A 166 -4.35 -23.58 -14.94
CA LEU A 166 -4.45 -22.59 -13.87
C LEU A 166 -5.88 -22.60 -13.30
N TRP A 167 -5.99 -22.72 -11.99
CA TRP A 167 -7.27 -22.69 -11.27
C TRP A 167 -7.32 -21.50 -10.31
N LEU A 168 -8.50 -20.92 -10.21
CA LEU A 168 -8.86 -19.87 -9.28
C LEU A 168 -9.99 -20.41 -8.40
N SER A 169 -9.82 -20.37 -7.08
CA SER A 169 -10.79 -20.87 -6.10
C SER A 169 -10.97 -19.92 -4.95
#